data_AF-A0AAV7GS09-F1
#
_entry.id   AF-A0AAV7GS09-F1
#
_cell.length_a   1.000
_cell.length_b   1.000
_cell.length_c   1.000
_cell.angle_alpha   90.00
_cell.angle_beta   90.00
_cell.angle_gamma   90.00
#
_symmetry.space_group_name_H-M   'P 1'
#
loop_
_entity.id
_entity.type
_entity.pdbx_description
1 polymer ?
#
loop_
_entity_poly.entity_id
_entity_poly.type
_entity_poly.pdbx_seq_one_letter_code
_entity_poly.pdbx_strand_id
1 'polypeptide(L)'
;MAGCIGPSLSMQSVAARKRRKRISEKTQELARLIPGGTKMNTADMLQVAFNYVKFLQAQLAILQLVTCSLEHRSAKKEEEYL
;
A
#
# COMPACT_ATOMS: atom_id res chain seq x y z
N MET A 1 26.59 -11.01 44.22
CA MET A 1 26.33 -9.55 44.23
C MET A 1 25.65 -9.18 42.91
N ALA A 2 24.32 -9.04 42.92
CA ALA A 2 23.54 -8.66 41.75
C ALA A 2 23.79 -7.18 41.44
N GLY A 3 24.47 -6.91 40.32
CA GLY A 3 24.64 -5.56 39.80
C GLY A 3 23.40 -5.16 39.01
N CYS A 4 22.56 -4.33 39.61
CA CYS A 4 21.42 -3.69 39.00
C CYS A 4 21.84 -2.89 37.76
N ILE A 5 21.62 -3.43 36.56
CA ILE A 5 21.62 -2.65 35.31
C ILE A 5 20.25 -1.95 35.25
N GLY A 6 20.11 -0.84 35.99
CA GLY A 6 19.03 0.11 35.78
C GLY A 6 19.12 0.72 34.37
N PRO A 7 18.00 1.05 33.70
CA PRO A 7 17.99 1.34 32.28
C PRO A 7 18.43 2.79 32.02
N SER A 8 19.73 3.06 32.04
CA SER A 8 20.26 4.19 31.27
C SER A 8 20.25 3.77 29.80
N LEU A 9 19.08 3.94 29.17
CA LEU A 9 18.91 3.73 27.73
C LEU A 9 19.97 4.57 27.00
N SER A 10 21.02 3.91 26.49
CA SER A 10 22.07 4.58 25.71
C SER A 10 21.44 5.37 24.56
N MET A 11 22.09 6.46 24.13
CA MET A 11 21.61 7.25 22.98
C MET A 11 21.29 6.37 21.75
N GLN A 12 22.09 5.31 21.55
CA GLN A 12 21.87 4.30 20.52
C GLN A 12 20.57 3.51 20.71
N SER A 13 20.23 3.11 21.95
CA SER A 13 18.99 2.40 22.24
C SER A 13 17.74 3.28 22.04
N VAL A 14 17.83 4.58 22.36
CA VAL A 14 16.76 5.56 22.12
C VAL A 14 16.56 5.77 20.62
N ALA A 15 17.64 5.93 19.86
CA ALA A 15 17.61 6.03 18.40
C ALA A 15 17.00 4.78 17.77
N ALA A 16 17.40 3.59 18.22
CA ALA A 16 16.86 2.31 17.75
C ALA A 16 15.37 2.17 18.04
N ARG A 17 14.91 2.58 19.25
CA ARG A 17 13.49 2.59 19.61
C ARG A 17 12.68 3.53 18.70
N LYS A 18 13.18 4.74 18.45
CA LYS A 18 12.53 5.71 17.55
C LYS A 18 12.43 5.16 16.13
N ARG A 19 13.47 4.48 15.62
CA ARG A 19 13.43 3.80 14.32
C ARG A 19 12.34 2.71 14.29
N ARG A 20 12.31 1.82 15.29
CA ARG A 20 11.30 0.74 15.36
C ARG A 20 9.88 1.31 15.40
N LYS A 21 9.65 2.36 16.20
CA LYS A 21 8.34 3.03 16.27
C LYS A 21 7.88 3.54 14.90
N ARG A 22 8.75 4.25 14.18
CA ARG A 22 8.48 4.73 12.82
C ARG A 22 8.16 3.60 11.83
N ILE A 23 8.86 2.47 11.95
CA ILE A 23 8.58 1.29 11.11
C ILE A 23 7.19 0.75 11.44
N SER A 24 6.87 0.51 12.72
CA SER A 24 5.58 -0.01 13.16
C SER A 24 4.41 0.88 12.73
N GLU A 25 4.55 2.21 12.85
CA GLU A 25 3.56 3.18 12.40
C GLU A 25 3.27 3.02 10.89
N LYS A 26 4.32 3.01 10.06
CA LYS A 26 4.17 2.81 8.61
C LYS A 26 3.61 1.44 8.24
N THR A 27 4.02 0.39 8.94
CA THR A 27 3.48 -0.97 8.74
C THR A 27 1.99 -1.01 9.07
N GLN A 28 1.54 -0.31 10.12
CA GLN A 28 0.13 -0.23 10.49
C GLN A 28 -0.70 0.57 9.49
N GLU A 29 -0.16 1.68 8.98
CA GLU A 29 -0.80 2.45 7.90
C GLU A 29 -0.98 1.59 6.65
N LEU A 30 0.08 0.88 6.23
CA LEU A 30 0.04 -0.03 5.10
C LEU A 30 -1.02 -1.13 5.28
N ALA A 31 -1.11 -1.73 6.47
CA ALA A 31 -2.09 -2.77 6.78
C ALA A 31 -3.56 -2.31 6.61
N ARG A 32 -3.85 -1.02 6.77
CA ARG A 32 -5.20 -0.45 6.58
C ARG A 32 -5.56 -0.25 5.12
N LEU A 33 -4.57 -0.05 4.25
CA LEU A 33 -4.76 0.17 2.82
C LEU A 33 -4.92 -1.14 2.04
N ILE A 34 -4.38 -2.23 2.56
CA ILE A 34 -4.38 -3.53 1.89
C ILE A 34 -5.65 -4.31 2.26
N PRO A 35 -6.36 -4.91 1.30
CA PRO A 35 -7.48 -5.80 1.58
C PRO A 35 -7.08 -6.94 2.52
N GLY A 36 -7.70 -6.99 3.70
CA GLY A 36 -7.41 -8.01 4.72
C GLY A 36 -6.06 -7.85 5.45
N GLY A 37 -5.30 -6.79 5.18
CA GLY A 37 -3.93 -6.62 5.69
C GLY A 37 -3.81 -6.57 7.21
N THR A 38 -4.85 -6.10 7.92
CA THR A 38 -4.87 -6.05 9.40
C THR A 38 -4.86 -7.42 10.09
N LYS A 39 -5.20 -8.49 9.36
CA LYS A 39 -5.24 -9.88 9.88
C LYS A 39 -4.04 -10.72 9.38
N MET A 40 -3.13 -10.14 8.61
CA MET A 40 -2.02 -10.84 7.98
C MET A 40 -0.73 -10.65 8.78
N ASN A 41 0.17 -11.63 8.72
CA ASN A 41 1.55 -11.40 9.15
C ASN A 41 2.25 -10.43 8.18
N THR A 42 3.40 -9.88 8.57
CA THR A 42 4.08 -8.85 7.77
C THR A 42 4.53 -9.35 6.40
N ALA A 43 4.99 -10.59 6.27
CA ALA A 43 5.47 -11.12 5.00
C ALA A 43 4.30 -11.27 3.99
N ASP A 44 3.22 -11.89 4.43
CA ASP A 44 2.01 -12.07 3.62
C ASP A 44 1.39 -10.73 3.26
N MET A 45 1.30 -9.79 4.22
CA MET A 45 0.80 -8.45 3.97
C MET A 45 1.60 -7.75 2.86
N LEU A 46 2.93 -7.83 2.87
CA LEU A 46 3.78 -7.21 1.86
C LEU A 46 3.59 -7.86 0.47
N GLN A 47 3.42 -9.19 0.41
CA GLN A 47 3.15 -9.88 -0.84
C GLN A 47 1.77 -9.49 -1.42
N VAL A 48 0.74 -9.43 -0.57
CA VAL A 48 -0.59 -8.98 -0.97
C VAL A 48 -0.58 -7.51 -1.39
N ALA A 49 0.20 -6.66 -0.72
CA ALA A 49 0.38 -5.25 -1.11
C ALA A 49 0.86 -5.11 -2.56
N PHE A 50 1.89 -5.87 -2.92
CA PHE A 50 2.44 -5.89 -4.27
C PHE A 50 1.39 -6.32 -5.30
N ASN A 51 0.68 -7.41 -5.02
CA ASN A 51 -0.39 -7.91 -5.89
C ASN A 51 -1.54 -6.91 -6.01
N TYR A 52 -1.87 -6.20 -4.93
CA TYR A 52 -2.94 -5.19 -4.93
C TYR A 52 -2.59 -3.99 -5.79
N VAL A 53 -1.33 -3.51 -5.78
CA VAL A 53 -0.88 -2.46 -6.70
C VAL A 53 -1.00 -2.91 -8.15
N LYS A 54 -0.63 -4.16 -8.46
CA LYS A 54 -0.78 -4.73 -9.81
C LYS A 54 -2.25 -4.81 -10.24
N PHE A 55 -3.13 -5.20 -9.33
CA PHE A 55 -4.56 -5.22 -9.56
C PHE A 55 -5.11 -3.82 -9.87
N LEU A 56 -4.76 -2.80 -9.08
CA LEU A 56 -5.18 -1.42 -9.32
C LEU A 56 -4.67 -0.89 -10.68
N GLN A 57 -3.43 -1.21 -11.06
CA GLN A 57 -2.88 -0.87 -12.38
C GLN A 57 -3.70 -1.49 -13.51
N ALA A 58 -4.09 -2.76 -13.38
CA ALA A 58 -4.92 -3.44 -14.37
C ALA A 58 -6.33 -2.81 -14.47
N GLN A 59 -6.94 -2.45 -13.33
CA GLN A 59 -8.23 -1.75 -13.32
C GLN A 59 -8.16 -0.41 -14.05
N LEU A 60 -7.11 0.38 -13.82
CA LEU A 60 -6.89 1.65 -14.52
C LEU A 60 -6.73 1.46 -16.03
N ALA A 61 -5.95 0.46 -16.46
CA ALA A 61 -5.75 0.18 -17.87
C ALA A 61 -7.06 -0.21 -18.58
N ILE A 62 -7.89 -1.04 -17.93
CA ILE A 62 -9.21 -1.41 -18.47
C ILE A 62 -10.11 -0.17 -18.55
N LEU A 63 -10.15 0.65 -17.50
CA LEU A 63 -10.98 1.85 -17.48
C LEU A 63 -10.60 2.80 -18.62
N GLN A 64 -9.31 3.02 -18.84
CA GLN A 64 -8.80 3.83 -19.95
C GLN A 64 -9.19 3.28 -21.32
N LEU A 65 -9.13 1.95 -21.50
CA LEU A 65 -9.55 1.31 -22.74
C LEU A 65 -11.06 1.48 -22.99
N VAL A 66 -11.86 1.29 -21.95
CA VAL A 66 -13.32 1.44 -22.03
C VAL A 66 -13.66 2.89 -22.36
N THR A 67 -13.11 3.87 -21.64
CA THR A 67 -13.38 5.29 -21.90
C THR A 67 -12.98 5.70 -23.32
N CYS A 68 -11.83 5.26 -23.81
CA CYS A 68 -11.40 5.49 -25.20
C CYS A 68 -12.37 4.89 -26.23
N SER A 69 -12.84 3.67 -25.97
CA SER A 69 -13.82 3.00 -26.83
C SER A 69 -15.18 3.71 -26.84
N LEU A 70 -15.57 4.30 -25.72
CA LEU A 70 -16.79 5.11 -25.64
C LEU A 70 -16.65 6.39 -26.44
N GLU A 71 -15.53 7.11 -26.34
CA GLU A 71 -15.28 8.33 -27.12
C GLU A 71 -15.34 8.06 -28.63
N HIS A 72 -14.69 6.99 -29.10
CA HIS A 72 -14.78 6.56 -30.50
C HIS A 72 -16.19 6.12 -30.92
N ARG A 73 -16.99 5.55 -30.02
CA ARG A 73 -18.39 5.17 -30.31
C ARG A 73 -19.31 6.39 -30.39
N SER A 74 -19.03 7.47 -29.65
CA SER A 74 -19.73 8.76 -29.79
C SER A 74 -19.44 9.39 -31.15
N ALA A 75 -18.18 9.42 -31.58
CA ALA A 75 -17.79 10.00 -32.87
C ALA A 75 -18.43 9.27 -34.08
N LYS A 76 -18.52 7.93 -34.02
CA LYS A 76 -19.17 7.16 -35.09
C LYS A 76 -20.68 7.34 -35.16
N LYS A 77 -21.34 7.69 -34.05
CA LYS A 77 -22.78 7.97 -34.03
C LYS A 77 -23.12 9.35 -34.60
N GLU A 78 -22.20 10.31 -34.57
CA GLU A 78 -22.36 11.61 -35.22
C GLU A 78 -22.12 11.55 -36.74
N GLU A 79 -21.23 10.68 -37.24
CA GLU A 79 -21.05 10.45 -38.68
C GLU A 79 -22.15 9.59 -39.32
N GLU A 80 -22.81 8.68 -38.58
CA GLU A 80 -23.92 7.85 -39.11
C GLU A 80 -25.26 8.61 -39.18
N TYR A 81 -25.34 9.81 -38.60
CA TYR A 81 -26.52 10.68 -38.63
C TYR A 81 -26.40 11.85 -39.62
N LEU A 82 -25.35 11.86 -40.44
CA LEU A 82 -25.05 12.78 -41.53
C LEU A 82 -24.95 12.03 -42.86
#